data_AF-S1QXG5-F1
#
_entry.id   AF-S1QXG5-F1
#
_cell.length_a   1.000
_cell.length_b   1.000
_cell.length_c   1.000
_cell.angle_alpha   90.00
_cell.angle_beta   90.00
_cell.angle_gamma   90.00
#
_symmetry.space_group_name_H-M   'P 1'
#
loop_
_entity.id
_entity.type
_entity.pdbx_description
1 polymer ?
#
loop_
_entity_poly.entity_id
_entity_poly.type
_entity_poly.pdbx_seq_one_letter_code
_entity_poly.pdbx_strand_id
1 'polypeptide(L)'
;MPYEVVQQGLDLLGPRHYFWEDAPKVPVDVAQKELLNTIWEQLPNYETIEDTLAVIDTSGSMYFDCQNPIPASVALSLGLYFAQHNQGAFRNHFIEFSRKPQLIEIKGQTFMD
;
A
#
# COMPACT_ATOMS: atom_id res chain seq x y z
N MET A 1 1.36 -7.61 -9.70
CA MET A 1 0.19 -6.85 -9.16
C MET A 1 0.62 -5.97 -7.98
N PRO A 2 -0.10 -4.90 -7.63
CA PRO A 2 0.29 -3.98 -6.54
C PRO A 2 0.67 -4.69 -5.22
N TYR A 3 -0.09 -5.73 -4.84
CA TYR A 3 0.19 -6.54 -3.65
C TYR A 3 1.62 -7.11 -3.60
N GLU A 4 2.15 -7.61 -4.72
CA GLU A 4 3.48 -8.23 -4.75
C GLU A 4 4.58 -7.19 -4.51
N VAL A 5 4.41 -5.97 -5.05
CA VAL A 5 5.36 -4.87 -4.88
C VAL A 5 5.32 -4.37 -3.43
N VAL A 6 4.12 -4.27 -2.84
CA VAL A 6 3.96 -3.97 -1.41
C VAL A 6 4.63 -5.02 -0.54
N GLN A 7 4.42 -6.30 -0.82
CA GLN A 7 5.03 -7.37 -0.05
C GLN A 7 6.56 -7.33 -0.14
N GLN A 8 7.13 -7.14 -1.34
CA GLN A 8 8.58 -6.97 -1.49
C GLN A 8 9.13 -5.74 -0.77
N GLY A 9 8.40 -4.62 -0.79
CA GLY A 9 8.74 -3.43 -0.02
C GLY A 9 8.75 -3.69 1.49
N LEU A 10 7.75 -4.41 2.00
CA LEU A 10 7.68 -4.82 3.41
C LEU A 10 8.83 -5.77 3.78
N ASP A 11 9.12 -6.75 2.93
CA ASP A 11 10.23 -7.70 3.14
C ASP A 11 11.58 -6.97 3.17
N LEU A 12 11.74 -5.95 2.31
CA LEU A 12 12.93 -5.10 2.25
C LEU A 12 13.09 -4.21 3.49
N LEU A 13 11.98 -3.72 4.05
CA LEU A 13 11.98 -2.97 5.31
C LEU A 13 12.26 -3.86 6.55
N GLY A 14 12.32 -5.18 6.35
CA GLY A 14 12.59 -6.17 7.38
C GLY A 14 11.38 -6.45 8.28
N PRO A 15 11.49 -7.42 9.20
CA PRO A 15 10.39 -7.80 10.07
C PRO A 15 10.03 -6.66 11.02
N ARG A 16 9.01 -5.86 10.68
CA ARG A 16 8.24 -5.07 11.65
C ARG A 16 7.30 -5.92 12.51
N HIS A 17 7.51 -7.25 12.55
CA HIS A 17 6.69 -8.21 13.29
C HIS A 17 6.88 -8.18 14.80
N TYR A 18 7.57 -7.16 15.31
CA TYR A 18 7.61 -6.93 16.72
C TYR A 18 7.47 -5.45 17.06
N PHE A 19 6.53 -5.18 17.96
CA PHE A 19 6.22 -3.88 18.57
C PHE A 19 7.33 -3.40 19.52
N TRP A 20 8.60 -3.42 19.07
CA TRP A 20 9.69 -2.75 19.74
C TRP A 20 10.30 -1.73 18.80
N GLU A 21 10.26 -0.47 19.21
CA GLU A 21 10.84 0.69 18.49
C GLU A 21 12.36 0.56 18.30
N ASP A 22 13.00 -0.43 18.95
CA ASP A 22 14.45 -0.63 19.01
C ASP A 22 15.00 -1.70 18.04
N ALA A 23 14.18 -2.26 17.13
CA ALA A 23 14.70 -3.15 16.10
C ALA A 23 15.71 -2.38 15.21
N PRO A 24 16.94 -2.91 14.98
CA PRO A 24 17.92 -2.21 14.19
C PRO A 24 17.37 -1.96 12.78
N LYS A 25 17.32 -0.68 12.39
CA LYS A 25 16.99 -0.27 11.02
C LYS A 25 18.06 -0.84 10.10
N VAL A 26 17.78 -1.96 9.46
CA VAL A 26 18.65 -2.51 8.42
C VAL A 26 18.73 -1.45 7.32
N PRO A 27 19.94 -0.99 6.94
CA PRO A 27 20.08 -0.05 5.84
C PRO A 27 19.49 -0.69 4.59
N VAL A 28 18.43 -0.08 4.08
CA VAL A 28 17.79 -0.54 2.85
C VAL A 28 18.69 -0.13 1.67
N ASP A 29 19.04 -1.09 0.82
CA ASP A 29 19.84 -0.85 -0.38
C ASP A 29 19.13 0.16 -1.30
N VAL A 30 19.85 1.21 -1.70
CA VAL A 30 19.34 2.29 -2.54
C VAL A 30 18.87 1.74 -3.88
N ALA A 31 19.64 0.81 -4.47
CA ALA A 31 19.28 0.21 -5.76
C ALA A 31 17.96 -0.60 -5.68
N GLN A 32 17.73 -1.29 -4.57
CA GLN A 32 16.48 -2.02 -4.35
C GLN A 32 15.28 -1.09 -4.17
N LYS A 33 15.44 0.05 -3.48
CA LYS A 33 14.38 1.08 -3.40
C LYS A 33 14.02 1.64 -4.76
N GLU A 34 15.03 2.03 -5.54
CA GLU A 34 14.84 2.59 -6.88
C GLU A 34 14.16 1.58 -7.82
N LEU A 35 14.54 0.30 -7.71
CA LEU A 35 13.90 -0.78 -8.46
C LEU A 35 12.41 -0.90 -8.09
N LEU A 36 12.07 -0.93 -6.81
CA LEU A 36 10.67 -1.04 -6.36
C LEU A 36 9.83 0.17 -6.78
N ASN A 37 10.37 1.38 -6.67
CA ASN A 37 9.74 2.60 -7.17
C ASN A 37 9.47 2.50 -8.68
N THR A 38 10.45 2.02 -9.45
CA THR A 38 10.30 1.83 -10.91
C THR A 38 9.24 0.80 -11.23
N ILE A 39 9.22 -0.33 -10.52
CA ILE A 39 8.22 -1.38 -10.70
C ILE A 39 6.82 -0.85 -10.38
N TRP A 40 6.69 -0.05 -9.30
CA TRP A 40 5.42 0.55 -8.89
C TRP A 40 4.83 1.45 -9.98
N GLU A 41 5.64 2.35 -10.54
CA GLU A 41 5.22 3.26 -11.64
C GLU A 41 4.90 2.50 -12.95
N GLN A 42 5.49 1.33 -13.16
CA GLN A 42 5.27 0.50 -14.36
C GLN A 42 4.14 -0.52 -14.21
N LEU A 43 3.43 -0.55 -13.07
CA LEU A 43 2.29 -1.43 -12.89
C LEU A 43 1.25 -1.15 -14.00
N PRO A 44 0.57 -2.20 -14.52
CA PRO A 44 -0.43 -2.03 -15.57
C PRO A 44 -1.44 -0.96 -15.18
N ASN A 45 -1.82 -0.10 -16.11
CA ASN A 45 -2.82 0.92 -15.83
C ASN A 45 -4.17 0.24 -15.56
N TYR A 46 -4.55 0.18 -14.29
CA TYR A 46 -5.85 -0.34 -13.84
C TYR A 46 -6.90 0.78 -13.74
N GLU A 47 -6.54 2.03 -14.04
CA GLU A 47 -7.43 3.17 -13.93
C GLU A 47 -8.39 3.29 -15.11
N THR A 48 -9.58 3.77 -14.78
CA THR A 48 -10.46 4.46 -15.73
C THR A 48 -10.17 5.95 -15.64
N ILE A 49 -10.41 6.71 -16.72
CA ILE A 49 -9.95 8.10 -16.98
C ILE A 49 -10.47 9.18 -15.97
N GLU A 50 -11.01 8.81 -14.81
CA GLU A 50 -11.76 9.68 -13.89
C GLU A 50 -11.12 9.78 -12.49
N ASP A 51 -11.34 10.93 -11.82
CA ASP A 51 -10.94 11.20 -10.43
C ASP A 51 -11.66 10.23 -9.47
N THR A 52 -10.93 9.19 -9.04
CA THR A 52 -11.49 8.05 -8.33
C THR A 52 -11.10 8.06 -6.86
N LEU A 53 -12.07 7.81 -5.97
CA LEU A 53 -11.82 7.63 -4.54
C LEU A 53 -11.95 6.15 -4.16
N ALA A 54 -10.82 5.52 -3.82
CA ALA A 54 -10.80 4.14 -3.34
C ALA A 54 -11.41 4.05 -1.93
N VAL A 55 -12.31 3.08 -1.71
CA VAL A 55 -12.85 2.73 -0.40
C VAL A 55 -12.48 1.29 -0.10
N ILE A 56 -11.67 1.09 0.94
CA ILE A 56 -11.02 -0.18 1.26
C ILE A 56 -11.70 -0.80 2.47
N ASP A 57 -12.30 -1.98 2.32
CA ASP A 57 -12.82 -2.73 3.46
C ASP A 57 -11.65 -3.18 4.36
N THR A 58 -11.64 -2.72 5.61
CA THR A 58 -10.70 -3.10 6.67
C THR A 58 -11.44 -3.69 7.88
N SER A 59 -12.66 -4.19 7.67
CA SER A 59 -13.44 -4.88 8.68
C SER A 59 -12.77 -6.17 9.14
N GLY A 60 -13.14 -6.65 10.34
CA GLY A 60 -12.55 -7.84 10.94
C GLY A 60 -12.55 -9.07 10.00
N SER A 61 -13.61 -9.25 9.19
CA SER A 61 -13.74 -10.34 8.20
C SER A 61 -12.58 -10.39 7.20
N MET A 62 -11.95 -9.26 6.91
CA MET A 62 -10.80 -9.17 6.02
C MET A 62 -9.53 -9.82 6.59
N TYR A 63 -9.56 -10.27 7.86
CA TYR A 63 -8.47 -10.91 8.59
C TYR A 63 -8.81 -12.31 9.13
N PHE A 64 -10.06 -12.77 9.01
CA PHE A 64 -10.57 -13.93 9.78
C PHE A 64 -10.10 -15.31 9.28
N ASP A 65 -9.36 -15.37 8.18
CA ASP A 65 -8.92 -16.61 7.58
C ASP A 65 -7.40 -16.60 7.43
N CYS A 66 -6.73 -17.72 7.75
CA CYS A 66 -5.29 -17.93 7.55
C CYS A 66 -4.90 -18.01 6.05
N GLN A 67 -5.60 -17.26 5.19
CA GLN A 67 -5.32 -17.15 3.78
C GLN A 67 -4.05 -16.33 3.58
N ASN A 68 -3.21 -16.79 2.64
CA ASN A 68 -2.04 -16.06 2.19
C ASN A 68 -2.19 -15.83 0.67
N PRO A 69 -2.40 -14.58 0.22
CA PRO A 69 -2.39 -13.34 1.00
C PRO A 69 -3.65 -13.11 1.83
N ILE A 70 -3.53 -12.32 2.91
CA ILE A 70 -4.68 -11.88 3.71
C ILE A 70 -5.53 -10.92 2.85
N PRO A 71 -6.87 -11.04 2.80
CA PRO A 71 -7.71 -10.16 1.99
C PRO A 71 -7.47 -8.67 2.26
N ALA A 72 -7.29 -8.29 3.54
CA ALA A 72 -6.97 -6.92 3.92
C ALA A 72 -5.68 -6.39 3.27
N SER A 73 -4.62 -7.20 3.15
CA SER A 73 -3.36 -6.73 2.57
C SER A 73 -3.50 -6.49 1.08
N VAL A 74 -4.20 -7.37 0.36
CA VAL A 74 -4.49 -7.18 -1.07
C VAL A 74 -5.33 -5.93 -1.30
N ALA A 75 -6.39 -5.73 -0.51
CA ALA A 75 -7.27 -4.59 -0.62
C ALA A 75 -6.53 -3.26 -0.35
N LEU A 76 -5.69 -3.23 0.70
CA LEU A 76 -4.85 -2.07 1.01
C LEU A 76 -3.84 -1.77 -0.11
N SER A 77 -3.18 -2.79 -0.65
CA SER A 77 -2.24 -2.59 -1.76
C SER A 77 -2.91 -2.01 -3.01
N LEU A 78 -4.14 -2.44 -3.31
CA LEU A 78 -4.92 -1.87 -4.41
C LEU A 78 -5.32 -0.43 -4.13
N GLY A 79 -5.79 -0.12 -2.91
CA GLY A 79 -6.17 1.24 -2.56
C GLY A 79 -5.00 2.21 -2.55
N LEU A 80 -3.80 1.78 -2.10
CA LEU A 80 -2.57 2.55 -2.23
C LEU A 80 -2.23 2.83 -3.70
N TYR A 81 -2.33 1.80 -4.55
CA TYR A 81 -2.08 1.93 -5.99
C TYR A 81 -3.01 2.97 -6.62
N PHE A 82 -4.32 2.83 -6.43
CA PHE A 82 -5.30 3.77 -6.98
C PHE A 82 -5.10 5.17 -6.41
N ALA A 83 -4.89 5.32 -5.10
CA ALA A 83 -4.66 6.64 -4.53
C ALA A 83 -3.43 7.35 -5.12
N GLN A 84 -2.31 6.66 -5.30
CA GLN A 84 -1.08 7.26 -5.85
C GLN A 84 -1.11 7.47 -7.37
N HIS A 85 -1.82 6.63 -8.12
CA HIS A 85 -1.94 6.79 -9.57
C HIS A 85 -3.06 7.76 -9.95
N ASN A 86 -4.04 7.98 -9.06
CA ASN A 86 -5.20 8.82 -9.34
C ASN A 86 -4.80 10.25 -9.70
N GLN A 87 -5.62 10.85 -10.55
CA GLN A 87 -5.50 12.23 -11.00
C GLN A 87 -6.74 13.01 -10.55
N GLY A 88 -6.54 14.19 -9.95
CA GLY A 88 -7.64 15.04 -9.51
C GLY A 88 -7.62 15.32 -8.02
N ALA A 89 -8.80 15.60 -7.45
CA ALA A 89 -8.96 16.05 -6.08
C ALA A 89 -8.65 14.95 -5.05
N PHE A 90 -8.85 13.68 -5.41
CA PHE A 90 -8.58 12.54 -4.53
C PHE A 90 -7.21 11.90 -4.77
N ARG A 91 -6.30 12.58 -5.49
CA ARG A 91 -4.91 12.12 -5.58
C ARG A 91 -4.32 11.96 -4.19
N ASN A 92 -3.66 10.83 -3.95
CA ASN A 92 -3.11 10.39 -2.68
C ASN A 92 -4.13 10.18 -1.55
N HIS A 93 -5.41 10.06 -1.86
CA HIS A 93 -6.45 9.84 -0.86
C HIS A 93 -7.17 8.50 -1.05
N PHE A 94 -7.47 7.83 0.05
CA PHE A 94 -8.38 6.69 0.08
C PHE A 94 -9.17 6.68 1.39
N ILE A 95 -10.29 5.97 1.44
CA ILE A 95 -11.04 5.74 2.66
C ILE A 95 -10.77 4.32 3.15
N GLU A 96 -10.37 4.16 4.41
CA GLU A 96 -10.53 2.88 5.08
C GLU A 96 -11.97 2.75 5.60
N PHE A 97 -12.57 1.59 5.37
CA PHE A 97 -13.95 1.31 5.72
C PHE A 97 -14.01 0.19 6.75
N SER A 98 -14.40 0.57 7.96
CA SER A 98 -14.71 -0.34 9.05
C SER A 98 -15.93 0.20 9.81
N ARG A 99 -16.06 -0.06 11.11
CA ARG A 99 -17.10 0.54 11.95
C ARG A 99 -17.03 2.08 11.99
N LYS A 100 -15.85 2.67 11.78
CA LYS A 100 -15.63 4.11 11.73
C LYS A 100 -14.74 4.44 10.52
N PRO A 101 -15.33 4.78 9.36
CA PRO A 101 -14.54 5.08 8.17
C PRO A 101 -13.67 6.32 8.35
N GLN A 102 -12.46 6.30 7.79
CA GLN A 102 -11.52 7.42 7.82
C GLN A 102 -10.98 7.71 6.43
N LEU A 103 -10.95 8.99 6.06
CA LEU A 103 -10.22 9.46 4.89
C LEU A 103 -8.74 9.58 5.26
N ILE A 104 -7.90 8.84 4.56
CA ILE A 104 -6.46 8.80 4.76
C ILE A 104 -5.79 9.45 3.57
N GLU A 105 -4.83 10.33 3.86
CA GLU A 105 -3.93 10.93 2.87
C GLU A 105 -2.56 10.24 2.94
N ILE A 106 -2.10 9.73 1.81
CA ILE A 106 -0.77 9.16 1.64
C ILE A 106 0.24 10.31 1.56
N LYS A 107 1.29 10.21 2.37
CA LYS A 107 2.43 11.14 2.35
C LYS A 107 3.62 10.46 1.68
N GLY A 108 4.48 11.26 1.05
CA GLY A 108 5.61 10.78 0.25
C GLY A 108 5.44 11.13 -1.23
N GLN A 109 6.55 11.18 -1.96
CA GLN A 109 6.59 11.41 -3.40
C GLN A 109 6.70 10.09 -4.17
N THR A 110 7.44 9.13 -3.63
CA THR A 110 7.64 7.80 -4.22
C THR A 110 6.99 6.70 -3.37
N PHE A 111 6.91 5.49 -3.91
CA PHE A 111 6.35 4.34 -3.21
C PHE A 111 7.17 3.95 -1.96
N MET A 112 8.50 4.08 -1.99
CA MET A 112 9.42 3.70 -0.90
C MET A 112 9.87 4.86 0.02
N ASP A 113 9.11 5.96 0.07
CA ASP A 113 9.37 7.12 0.95
C ASP A 113 8.93 6.93 2.41
#